data_AF-A0A844Y2E3-F1
#
_entry.id   AF-A0A844Y2E3-F1
#
_cell.length_a   1.000
_cell.length_b   1.000
_cell.length_c   1.000
_cell.angle_alpha   90.00
_cell.angle_beta   90.00
_cell.angle_gamma   90.00
#
_symmetry.space_group_name_H-M   'P 1'
#
loop_
_entity.id
_entity.type
_entity.pdbx_description
1 polymer ?
#
loop_
_entity_poly.entity_id
_entity_poly.type
_entity_poly.pdbx_seq_one_letter_code
_entity_poly.pdbx_strand_id
1 'polypeptide(L)'
;MRTMNNAGRAICAGLMTSVAGGALIVAVPASAQSAETCTRFSDGTVVCTEPTGDVDYMFANPNYAGINDGAYDNLDSKIEQTAPSEAEVEAAQAELDAATETATTLTDAQAAVEASLTEENLEAFAAVDTAEADLAAAQDAQLAAGDSLTEAQLAFDAAADDLTDANQAITDAQVAVTDAQDAVNAAQAAYDADQTTANLAALNDALAARADAQLELAAAEDARAEALVAANAASADLTAAQTAFNDAVDATVAAADGLTDALADLDTSLASNDEFVDAITDAGYTADASGLTTLTGDAEAATVAATVEQQQFDALDNATNTYARAQEVLVAAAENENAAIAAASQALLGDPRADETNSEVEVIAALVDHEGRITANEATLVDHETRITANEATLVDHEGRITTNEANIASNTARITVAEATLVEHDARITTNATNIASNTARIVVAEATLVEHDERITANSAAIVAEAETRAAADAQLLERITAEENARIAADNAMMAQITDLGGRVGAIETRIDQLDDRISSSTATAIALGGMGFLPDTKFNLSVAGGFYEGANAIAANAGIRVSNNIAITAGIGGGLNKDGKVGGRVGVIFGW
;
A
#
# COMPACT_ATOMS: atom_id res chain seq x y z
N MET A 1 -13.17 -30.58 51.33
CA MET A 1 -14.14 -30.12 50.31
C MET A 1 -14.24 -28.61 50.27
N ARG A 2 -13.58 -27.97 49.28
CA ARG A 2 -13.97 -26.65 48.78
C ARG A 2 -14.91 -26.91 47.62
N THR A 3 -16.14 -26.40 47.71
CA THR A 3 -17.07 -26.06 46.62
C THR A 3 -16.62 -26.45 45.21
N MET A 4 -16.89 -27.69 44.80
CA MET A 4 -17.06 -28.06 43.40
C MET A 4 -18.48 -27.62 43.02
N ASN A 5 -18.60 -26.35 42.64
CA ASN A 5 -19.82 -25.82 42.05
C ASN A 5 -19.36 -24.95 40.89
N ASN A 6 -19.15 -25.57 39.72
CA ASN A 6 -19.20 -24.98 38.37
C ASN A 6 -18.55 -25.92 37.35
N ALA A 7 -19.36 -26.71 36.64
CA ALA A 7 -19.25 -27.01 35.20
C ALA A 7 -20.23 -28.15 34.87
N GLY A 8 -21.16 -27.92 33.94
CA GLY A 8 -22.10 -29.00 33.55
C GLY A 8 -23.43 -28.58 32.93
N ARG A 9 -23.57 -27.36 32.39
CA ARG A 9 -24.59 -27.09 31.37
C ARG A 9 -23.95 -27.28 30.01
N ALA A 10 -24.12 -28.45 29.40
CA ALA A 10 -24.70 -28.62 28.06
C ALA A 10 -24.40 -30.03 27.47
N ILE A 11 -25.42 -30.54 26.76
CA ILE A 11 -25.37 -31.61 25.74
C ILE A 11 -25.36 -33.05 26.26
N CYS A 12 -26.57 -33.64 26.37
CA CYS A 12 -26.86 -34.86 25.62
C CYS A 12 -28.38 -35.05 25.43
N ALA A 13 -28.77 -35.12 24.16
CA ALA A 13 -30.13 -35.35 23.72
C ALA A 13 -30.40 -36.86 23.54
N GLY A 14 -31.58 -37.31 23.99
CA GLY A 14 -32.34 -38.39 23.35
C GLY A 14 -32.17 -39.81 23.90
N LEU A 15 -33.19 -40.30 24.63
CA LEU A 15 -33.97 -41.55 24.41
C LEU A 15 -34.87 -41.77 25.66
N MET A 16 -36.19 -41.60 25.56
CA MET A 16 -37.21 -42.65 25.33
C MET A 16 -37.51 -43.57 26.54
N THR A 17 -38.80 -43.56 26.90
CA THR A 17 -39.63 -44.63 27.51
C THR A 17 -39.37 -45.02 28.98
N SER A 18 -40.32 -45.39 29.85
CA SER A 18 -41.79 -45.38 29.92
C SER A 18 -42.19 -46.21 31.17
N VAL A 19 -43.39 -45.97 31.76
CA VAL A 19 -44.17 -46.89 32.65
C VAL A 19 -43.61 -47.05 34.08
N ALA A 20 -44.34 -47.07 35.21
CA ALA A 20 -45.75 -47.08 35.63
C ALA A 20 -45.77 -46.42 37.04
N GLY A 21 -46.78 -45.67 37.46
CA GLY A 21 -48.06 -46.21 37.92
C GLY A 21 -48.23 -45.90 39.41
N GLY A 22 -49.00 -44.86 39.73
CA GLY A 22 -49.38 -44.50 41.10
C GLY A 22 -50.54 -43.53 41.03
N ALA A 23 -51.75 -44.03 41.29
CA ALA A 23 -52.99 -43.31 41.14
C ALA A 23 -53.15 -42.26 42.25
N LEU A 24 -53.25 -40.97 41.89
CA LEU A 24 -53.72 -39.95 42.81
C LEU A 24 -55.25 -39.83 42.65
N ILE A 25 -55.95 -40.46 43.59
CA ILE A 25 -57.39 -40.37 43.79
C ILE A 25 -57.68 -38.96 44.34
N VAL A 26 -58.19 -38.08 43.47
CA VAL A 26 -58.81 -36.82 43.93
C VAL A 26 -60.23 -37.14 44.37
N ALA A 27 -60.42 -37.28 45.67
CA ALA A 27 -61.73 -37.34 46.30
C ALA A 27 -62.42 -35.98 46.17
N VAL A 28 -63.56 -35.97 45.49
CA VAL A 28 -64.52 -34.86 45.51
C VAL A 28 -65.40 -35.05 46.76
N PRO A 29 -65.56 -34.06 47.65
CA PRO A 29 -66.70 -34.07 48.55
C PRO A 29 -67.93 -33.53 47.81
N ALA A 30 -68.93 -34.39 47.70
CA ALA A 30 -70.29 -34.00 47.42
C ALA A 30 -70.90 -33.37 48.68
N SER A 31 -71.40 -32.14 48.57
CA SER A 31 -72.58 -31.71 49.34
C SER A 31 -73.36 -30.70 48.51
N ALA A 32 -74.60 -31.07 48.21
CA ALA A 32 -75.55 -30.31 47.44
C ALA A 32 -76.19 -29.18 48.29
N GLN A 33 -76.42 -28.04 47.61
CA GLN A 33 -77.49 -27.05 47.76
C GLN A 33 -78.21 -26.85 49.12
N SER A 34 -78.24 -25.59 49.57
CA SER A 34 -79.51 -24.91 49.89
C SER A 34 -79.34 -23.40 49.90
N ALA A 35 -80.08 -22.69 49.05
CA ALA A 35 -80.19 -21.23 49.14
C ALA A 35 -81.21 -20.86 50.22
N GLU A 36 -80.79 -20.05 51.20
CA GLU A 36 -81.66 -19.46 52.22
C GLU A 36 -82.71 -18.52 51.59
N THR A 37 -83.94 -18.55 52.12
CA THR A 37 -84.96 -17.53 51.85
C THR A 37 -85.20 -16.69 53.08
N CYS A 38 -84.87 -15.40 53.01
CA CYS A 38 -85.10 -14.42 54.08
C CYS A 38 -86.33 -13.54 53.77
N THR A 39 -87.23 -13.37 54.74
CA THR A 39 -88.42 -12.52 54.64
C THR A 39 -88.35 -11.38 55.65
N ARG A 40 -88.62 -10.14 55.20
CA ARG A 40 -88.57 -8.93 56.04
C ARG A 40 -89.98 -8.43 56.36
N PHE A 41 -90.28 -8.23 57.63
CA PHE A 41 -91.56 -7.70 58.10
C PHE A 41 -91.49 -6.17 58.33
N SER A 42 -92.65 -5.51 58.27
CA SER A 42 -92.79 -4.05 58.32
C SER A 42 -92.44 -3.41 59.68
N ASP A 43 -92.11 -4.21 60.68
CA ASP A 43 -91.60 -3.78 62.00
C ASP A 43 -90.06 -3.83 62.11
N GLY A 44 -89.37 -4.24 61.03
CA GLY A 44 -87.91 -4.28 60.93
C GLY A 44 -87.30 -5.66 61.17
N THR A 45 -88.10 -6.67 61.54
CA THR A 45 -87.64 -8.04 61.79
C THR A 45 -87.30 -8.76 60.47
N VAL A 46 -86.16 -9.45 60.41
CA VAL A 46 -85.76 -10.32 59.31
C VAL A 46 -85.73 -11.76 59.83
N VAL A 47 -86.42 -12.67 59.14
CA VAL A 47 -86.41 -14.10 59.44
C VAL A 47 -85.87 -14.84 58.23
N CYS A 48 -84.78 -15.59 58.43
CA CYS A 48 -84.21 -16.50 57.45
C CYS A 48 -84.50 -17.94 57.90
N THR A 49 -85.01 -18.76 57.00
CA THR A 49 -85.37 -20.16 57.28
C THR A 49 -84.68 -21.08 56.29
N GLU A 50 -84.02 -22.11 56.82
CA GLU A 50 -83.50 -23.25 56.07
C GLU A 50 -84.60 -24.30 55.79
N PRO A 51 -84.38 -25.24 54.84
CA PRO A 51 -85.40 -26.21 54.42
C PRO A 51 -85.84 -27.23 55.49
N THR A 52 -85.12 -27.32 56.61
CA THR A 52 -85.37 -28.26 57.72
C THR A 52 -86.37 -27.73 58.76
N GLY A 53 -86.78 -26.46 58.67
CA GLY A 53 -87.85 -25.88 59.48
C GLY A 53 -87.43 -25.30 60.83
N ASP A 54 -86.13 -25.28 61.14
CA ASP A 54 -85.59 -24.54 62.29
C ASP A 54 -85.31 -23.07 61.94
N VAL A 55 -85.45 -22.20 62.93
CA VAL A 55 -85.30 -20.73 62.80
C VAL A 55 -83.94 -20.34 63.38
N ASP A 56 -83.01 -19.88 62.55
CA ASP A 56 -81.61 -19.67 62.97
C ASP A 56 -81.35 -18.30 63.62
N TYR A 57 -82.16 -17.26 63.34
CA TYR A 57 -81.93 -15.94 63.94
C TYR A 57 -83.19 -15.10 64.11
N MET A 58 -83.41 -14.58 65.33
CA MET A 58 -84.46 -13.60 65.64
C MET A 58 -83.81 -12.35 66.24
N PHE A 59 -83.57 -11.32 65.42
CA PHE A 59 -83.07 -10.04 65.94
C PHE A 59 -84.23 -9.20 66.50
N ALA A 60 -84.35 -9.16 67.82
CA ALA A 60 -85.25 -8.24 68.52
C ALA A 60 -84.46 -7.30 69.46
N ASN A 61 -84.39 -6.03 69.05
CA ASN A 61 -84.11 -4.83 69.86
C ASN A 61 -82.62 -4.51 70.22
N PRO A 62 -82.19 -3.22 70.18
CA PRO A 62 -80.82 -2.81 70.42
C PRO A 62 -80.67 -2.39 71.88
N ASN A 63 -80.22 -3.30 72.73
CA ASN A 63 -79.57 -2.93 74.00
C ASN A 63 -78.64 -4.08 74.41
N TYR A 64 -77.36 -3.74 74.45
CA TYR A 64 -76.22 -4.60 74.75
C TYR A 64 -76.18 -4.90 76.25
N ALA A 65 -76.67 -6.06 76.68
CA ALA A 65 -76.38 -6.63 78.00
C ALA A 65 -76.82 -8.11 78.09
N GLY A 66 -75.85 -9.01 78.23
CA GLY A 66 -76.06 -10.40 78.67
C GLY A 66 -76.05 -11.44 77.56
N ILE A 67 -74.86 -11.92 77.18
CA ILE A 67 -74.74 -13.27 76.60
C ILE A 67 -74.68 -14.22 77.79
N ASN A 68 -75.77 -14.97 77.99
CA ASN A 68 -75.79 -16.12 78.87
C ASN A 68 -75.10 -17.31 78.16
N ASP A 69 -74.13 -17.86 78.86
CA ASP A 69 -73.63 -19.24 78.87
C ASP A 69 -74.56 -20.30 78.25
N GLY A 70 -74.38 -20.55 76.95
CA GLY A 70 -74.99 -21.67 76.24
C GLY A 70 -74.31 -22.04 74.92
N ALA A 71 -73.15 -21.43 74.63
CA ALA A 71 -72.38 -21.66 73.42
C ALA A 71 -70.95 -22.19 73.71
N TYR A 72 -70.69 -22.63 74.94
CA TYR A 72 -69.39 -23.15 75.38
C TYR A 72 -69.40 -24.64 75.77
N ASP A 73 -70.55 -25.32 75.72
CA ASP A 73 -70.70 -26.72 76.19
C ASP A 73 -70.25 -27.82 75.21
N ASN A 74 -69.44 -27.49 74.20
CA ASN A 74 -68.79 -28.51 73.38
C ASN A 74 -67.50 -27.97 72.77
N LEU A 75 -66.53 -27.64 73.62
CA LEU A 75 -65.16 -27.34 73.20
C LEU A 75 -64.34 -28.63 73.16
N ASP A 76 -64.39 -29.46 74.21
CA ASP A 76 -63.70 -30.75 74.29
C ASP A 76 -64.07 -31.71 73.15
N SER A 77 -65.36 -31.84 72.81
CA SER A 77 -65.82 -32.75 71.75
C SER A 77 -65.63 -32.18 70.33
N LYS A 78 -65.32 -30.90 70.18
CA LYS A 78 -64.88 -30.29 68.91
C LYS A 78 -63.36 -30.40 68.74
N ILE A 79 -62.60 -30.25 69.83
CA ILE A 79 -61.15 -30.50 69.89
C ILE A 79 -60.87 -31.98 69.57
N GLU A 80 -61.62 -32.92 70.14
CA GLU A 80 -61.53 -34.36 69.81
C GLU A 80 -61.93 -34.72 68.37
N GLN A 81 -62.75 -33.89 67.69
CA GLN A 81 -63.19 -34.14 66.31
C GLN A 81 -62.28 -33.52 65.24
N THR A 82 -61.36 -32.63 65.62
CA THR A 82 -60.44 -31.94 64.69
C THR A 82 -58.97 -32.17 65.00
N ALA A 83 -58.63 -32.73 66.17
CA ALA A 83 -57.28 -33.16 66.47
C ALA A 83 -56.96 -34.44 65.68
N PRO A 84 -55.75 -34.56 65.10
CA PRO A 84 -55.30 -35.83 64.54
C PRO A 84 -55.40 -36.90 65.63
N SER A 85 -55.97 -38.04 65.28
CA SER A 85 -56.07 -39.17 66.19
C SER A 85 -54.67 -39.61 66.64
N GLU A 86 -54.57 -40.20 67.84
CA GLU A 86 -53.32 -40.76 68.37
C GLU A 86 -52.63 -41.68 67.34
N ALA A 87 -53.42 -42.40 66.53
CA ALA A 87 -52.94 -43.25 65.46
C ALA A 87 -52.36 -42.47 64.24
N GLU A 88 -52.86 -41.27 63.94
CA GLU A 88 -52.35 -40.43 62.85
C GLU A 88 -51.05 -39.72 63.26
N VAL A 89 -50.92 -39.29 64.51
CA VAL A 89 -49.68 -38.74 65.05
C VAL A 89 -48.61 -39.83 65.18
N GLU A 90 -48.97 -41.03 65.65
CA GLU A 90 -48.06 -42.18 65.72
C GLU A 90 -47.60 -42.63 64.32
N ALA A 91 -48.47 -42.57 63.31
CA ALA A 91 -48.11 -42.87 61.92
C ALA A 91 -47.18 -41.81 61.32
N ALA A 92 -47.46 -40.51 61.50
CA ALA A 92 -46.62 -39.43 60.99
C ALA A 92 -45.26 -39.36 61.70
N GLN A 93 -45.21 -39.60 63.01
CA GLN A 93 -43.94 -39.75 63.74
C GLN A 93 -43.15 -40.93 63.20
N ALA A 94 -43.79 -42.07 62.91
CA ALA A 94 -43.12 -43.22 62.33
C ALA A 94 -42.57 -42.96 60.90
N GLU A 95 -43.26 -42.14 60.09
CA GLU A 95 -42.79 -41.71 58.77
C GLU A 95 -41.61 -40.73 58.86
N LEU A 96 -41.67 -39.75 59.78
CA LEU A 96 -40.55 -38.86 60.08
C LEU A 96 -39.33 -39.61 60.61
N ASP A 97 -39.55 -40.52 61.56
CA ASP A 97 -38.49 -41.36 62.13
C ASP A 97 -37.83 -42.18 61.03
N ALA A 98 -38.61 -42.80 60.13
CA ALA A 98 -38.08 -43.58 59.01
C ALA A 98 -37.31 -42.72 57.99
N ALA A 99 -37.79 -41.52 57.66
CA ALA A 99 -37.11 -40.62 56.75
C ALA A 99 -35.81 -40.05 57.35
N THR A 100 -35.84 -39.69 58.63
CA THR A 100 -34.68 -39.19 59.39
C THR A 100 -33.65 -40.29 59.58
N GLU A 101 -34.09 -41.51 59.89
CA GLU A 101 -33.22 -42.70 59.97
C GLU A 101 -32.55 -42.96 58.62
N THR A 102 -33.29 -42.84 57.50
CA THR A 102 -32.74 -43.01 56.14
C THR A 102 -31.71 -41.92 55.80
N ALA A 103 -32.03 -40.65 56.07
CA ALA A 103 -31.12 -39.52 55.82
C ALA A 103 -29.85 -39.60 56.68
N THR A 104 -30.00 -39.95 57.96
CA THR A 104 -28.88 -40.17 58.87
C THR A 104 -28.03 -41.33 58.40
N THR A 105 -28.64 -42.45 58.01
CA THR A 105 -27.92 -43.62 57.50
C THR A 105 -27.11 -43.28 56.25
N LEU A 106 -27.68 -42.55 55.28
CA LEU A 106 -26.97 -42.18 54.05
C LEU A 106 -25.90 -41.09 54.28
N THR A 107 -26.14 -40.14 55.18
CA THR A 107 -25.16 -39.11 55.54
C THR A 107 -24.00 -39.70 56.33
N ASP A 108 -24.28 -40.61 57.27
CA ASP A 108 -23.27 -41.36 58.01
C ASP A 108 -22.49 -42.29 57.07
N ALA A 109 -23.17 -42.92 56.11
CA ALA A 109 -22.52 -43.69 55.05
C ALA A 109 -21.61 -42.83 54.18
N GLN A 110 -22.06 -41.63 53.76
CA GLN A 110 -21.23 -40.68 53.03
C GLN A 110 -20.03 -40.23 53.86
N ALA A 111 -20.23 -39.88 55.14
CA ALA A 111 -19.15 -39.49 56.03
C ALA A 111 -18.15 -40.63 56.28
N ALA A 112 -18.62 -41.87 56.37
CA ALA A 112 -17.79 -43.06 56.49
C ALA A 112 -16.99 -43.34 55.21
N VAL A 113 -17.62 -43.15 54.04
CA VAL A 113 -16.95 -43.24 52.73
C VAL A 113 -15.93 -42.12 52.55
N GLU A 114 -16.22 -40.89 52.95
CA GLU A 114 -15.27 -39.78 52.91
C GLU A 114 -14.11 -39.96 53.89
N ALA A 115 -14.37 -40.51 55.08
CA ALA A 115 -13.36 -40.78 56.09
C ALA A 115 -12.44 -41.96 55.73
N SER A 116 -12.93 -42.90 54.91
CA SER A 116 -12.14 -44.04 54.44
C SER A 116 -11.25 -43.68 53.24
N LEU A 117 -11.49 -42.55 52.55
CA LEU A 117 -10.60 -42.08 51.49
C LEU A 117 -9.20 -41.79 52.02
N THR A 118 -8.22 -42.45 51.41
CA THR A 118 -6.80 -42.25 51.73
C THR A 118 -6.21 -41.07 50.95
N GLU A 119 -5.02 -40.64 51.35
CA GLU A 119 -4.23 -39.66 50.58
C GLU A 119 -4.02 -40.12 49.12
N GLU A 120 -3.80 -41.42 48.90
CA GLU A 120 -3.66 -42.01 47.56
C GLU A 120 -4.95 -41.89 46.72
N ASN A 121 -6.13 -42.03 47.34
CA ASN A 121 -7.40 -41.82 46.63
C ASN A 121 -7.60 -40.34 46.27
N LEU A 122 -7.29 -39.43 47.19
CA LEU A 122 -7.40 -37.98 46.95
C LEU A 122 -6.42 -37.49 45.88
N GLU A 123 -5.21 -38.05 45.83
CA GLU A 123 -4.24 -37.80 44.76
C GLU A 123 -4.76 -38.30 43.41
N ALA A 124 -5.42 -39.46 43.36
CA ALA A 124 -6.04 -39.97 42.13
C ALA A 124 -7.19 -39.06 41.63
N PHE A 125 -8.03 -38.52 42.52
CA PHE A 125 -9.03 -37.50 42.14
C PHE A 125 -8.38 -36.24 41.56
N ALA A 126 -7.31 -35.73 42.18
CA ALA A 126 -6.59 -34.57 41.67
C ALA A 126 -5.89 -34.84 40.32
N ALA A 127 -5.48 -36.08 40.07
CA ALA A 127 -4.91 -36.50 38.80
C ALA A 127 -5.96 -36.47 37.67
N VAL A 128 -7.20 -36.88 37.96
CA VAL A 128 -8.33 -36.74 37.02
C VAL A 128 -8.58 -35.26 36.68
N ASP A 129 -8.70 -34.39 37.69
CA ASP A 129 -8.88 -32.94 37.48
C ASP A 129 -7.76 -32.33 36.61
N THR A 130 -6.52 -32.78 36.82
CA THR A 130 -5.36 -32.33 36.03
C THR A 130 -5.44 -32.83 34.60
N ALA A 131 -5.78 -34.11 34.40
CA ALA A 131 -5.90 -34.70 33.07
C ALA A 131 -7.05 -34.08 32.25
N GLU A 132 -8.16 -33.70 32.90
CA GLU A 132 -9.24 -32.94 32.26
C GLU A 132 -8.77 -31.55 31.78
N ALA A 133 -7.99 -30.85 32.61
CA ALA A 133 -7.42 -29.55 32.24
C ALA A 133 -6.40 -29.66 31.10
N ASP A 134 -5.55 -30.70 31.11
CA ASP A 134 -4.58 -30.97 30.05
C ASP A 134 -5.27 -31.31 28.73
N LEU A 135 -6.36 -32.09 28.76
CA LEU A 135 -7.17 -32.39 27.58
C LEU A 135 -7.80 -31.12 26.99
N ALA A 136 -8.35 -30.24 27.82
CA ALA A 136 -8.90 -28.96 27.36
C ALA A 136 -7.82 -28.08 26.71
N ALA A 137 -6.64 -27.99 27.31
CA ALA A 137 -5.53 -27.21 26.76
C ALA A 137 -5.01 -27.79 25.42
N ALA A 138 -4.96 -29.12 25.29
CA ALA A 138 -4.55 -29.78 24.04
C ALA A 138 -5.56 -29.52 22.90
N GLN A 139 -6.87 -29.57 23.20
CA GLN A 139 -7.92 -29.24 22.24
C GLN A 139 -7.84 -27.78 21.75
N ASP A 140 -7.57 -26.83 22.65
CA ASP A 140 -7.36 -25.42 22.28
C ASP A 140 -6.12 -25.25 21.38
N ALA A 141 -5.02 -25.96 21.68
CA ALA A 141 -3.81 -25.93 20.86
C ALA A 141 -4.03 -26.54 19.46
N GLN A 142 -4.80 -27.63 19.37
CA GLN A 142 -5.20 -28.24 18.10
C GLN A 142 -6.03 -27.28 17.24
N LEU A 143 -6.96 -26.54 17.85
CA LEU A 143 -7.75 -25.54 17.13
C LEU A 143 -6.85 -24.42 16.57
N ALA A 144 -5.95 -23.88 17.38
CA ALA A 144 -5.01 -22.83 16.94
C ALA A 144 -4.04 -23.30 15.84
N ALA A 145 -3.58 -24.56 15.91
CA ALA A 145 -2.76 -25.15 14.86
C ALA A 145 -3.56 -25.36 13.56
N GLY A 146 -4.86 -25.69 13.66
CA GLY A 146 -5.76 -25.82 12.51
C GLY A 146 -6.01 -24.50 11.78
N ASP A 147 -6.18 -23.42 12.52
CA ASP A 147 -6.28 -22.06 11.97
C ASP A 147 -4.98 -21.69 11.22
N SER A 148 -3.82 -21.95 11.84
CA SER A 148 -2.50 -21.68 11.24
C SER A 148 -2.26 -22.49 9.95
N LEU A 149 -2.71 -23.75 9.90
CA LEU A 149 -2.66 -24.59 8.70
C LEU A 149 -3.51 -24.01 7.57
N THR A 150 -4.71 -23.50 7.89
CA THR A 150 -5.59 -22.86 6.92
C THR A 150 -4.97 -21.59 6.33
N GLU A 151 -4.36 -20.75 7.17
CA GLU A 151 -3.65 -19.55 6.72
C GLU A 151 -2.46 -19.90 5.80
N ALA A 152 -1.67 -20.90 6.17
CA ALA A 152 -0.54 -21.35 5.35
C ALA A 152 -0.98 -21.93 4.00
N GLN A 153 -2.12 -22.64 3.95
CA GLN A 153 -2.69 -23.15 2.71
C GLN A 153 -3.11 -22.02 1.77
N LEU A 154 -3.78 -20.98 2.29
CA LEU A 154 -4.18 -19.80 1.50
C LEU A 154 -2.96 -19.04 0.96
N ALA A 155 -1.90 -18.91 1.77
CA ALA A 155 -0.66 -18.27 1.34
C ALA A 155 0.07 -19.08 0.25
N PHE A 156 0.06 -20.42 0.36
CA PHE A 156 0.62 -21.30 -0.67
C PHE A 156 -0.14 -21.20 -2.00
N ASP A 157 -1.48 -21.22 -1.95
CA ASP A 157 -2.30 -21.10 -3.16
C ASP A 157 -2.09 -19.74 -3.85
N ALA A 158 -2.05 -18.65 -3.08
CA ALA A 158 -1.75 -17.31 -3.62
C ALA A 158 -0.36 -17.23 -4.28
N ALA A 159 0.67 -17.80 -3.65
CA ALA A 159 2.02 -17.82 -4.22
C ALA A 159 2.12 -18.70 -5.49
N ALA A 160 1.28 -19.75 -5.60
CA ALA A 160 1.18 -20.57 -6.80
C ALA A 160 0.51 -19.83 -7.97
N ASP A 161 -0.50 -19.01 -7.68
CA ASP A 161 -1.14 -18.13 -8.66
C ASP A 161 -0.15 -17.06 -9.16
N ASP A 162 0.57 -16.39 -8.25
CA ASP A 162 1.61 -15.40 -8.60
C ASP A 162 2.70 -16.01 -9.50
N LEU A 163 3.14 -17.24 -9.22
CA LEU A 163 4.11 -17.95 -10.05
C LEU A 163 3.53 -18.30 -11.43
N THR A 164 2.24 -18.60 -11.51
CA THR A 164 1.55 -18.86 -12.78
C THR A 164 1.50 -17.59 -13.63
N ASP A 165 1.12 -16.45 -13.05
CA ASP A 165 1.09 -15.16 -13.71
C ASP A 165 2.48 -14.72 -14.19
N ALA A 166 3.52 -14.93 -13.36
CA ALA A 166 4.90 -14.62 -13.76
C ALA A 166 5.40 -15.51 -14.92
N ASN A 167 5.01 -16.79 -14.96
CA ASN A 167 5.33 -17.67 -16.10
C ASN A 167 4.60 -17.26 -17.38
N GLN A 168 3.37 -16.75 -17.26
CA GLN A 168 2.64 -16.19 -18.39
C GLN A 168 3.32 -14.91 -18.90
N ALA A 169 3.75 -14.00 -18.01
CA ALA A 169 4.47 -12.79 -18.38
C ALA A 169 5.78 -13.08 -19.14
N ILE A 170 6.53 -14.12 -18.75
CA ILE A 170 7.69 -14.58 -19.53
C ILE A 170 7.28 -15.05 -20.92
N THR A 171 6.20 -15.81 -21.03
CA THR A 171 5.71 -16.30 -22.34
C THR A 171 5.36 -15.13 -23.25
N ASP A 172 4.66 -14.13 -22.73
CA ASP A 172 4.27 -12.93 -23.47
C ASP A 172 5.50 -12.10 -23.89
N ALA A 173 6.48 -11.94 -22.99
CA ALA A 173 7.73 -11.25 -23.29
C ALA A 173 8.60 -11.99 -24.34
N GLN A 174 8.63 -13.33 -24.30
CA GLN A 174 9.31 -14.14 -25.32
C GLN A 174 8.67 -13.99 -26.71
N VAL A 175 7.34 -13.91 -26.76
CA VAL A 175 6.61 -13.60 -28.00
C VAL A 175 6.98 -12.20 -28.50
N ALA A 176 6.98 -11.19 -27.62
CA ALA A 176 7.37 -9.83 -27.99
C ALA A 176 8.81 -9.74 -28.54
N VAL A 177 9.77 -10.45 -27.93
CA VAL A 177 11.15 -10.55 -28.45
C VAL A 177 11.19 -11.19 -29.83
N THR A 178 10.39 -12.24 -30.05
CA THR A 178 10.30 -12.92 -31.36
C THR A 178 9.73 -11.99 -32.43
N ASP A 179 8.62 -11.33 -32.14
CA ASP A 179 7.96 -10.38 -33.05
C ASP A 179 8.89 -9.19 -33.38
N ALA A 180 9.60 -8.66 -32.37
CA ALA A 180 10.58 -7.60 -32.57
C ALA A 180 11.78 -8.06 -33.42
N GLN A 181 12.23 -9.32 -33.25
CA GLN A 181 13.29 -9.89 -34.08
C GLN A 181 12.85 -10.08 -35.54
N ASP A 182 11.60 -10.49 -35.77
CA ASP A 182 11.01 -10.57 -37.11
C ASP A 182 10.89 -9.19 -37.76
N ALA A 183 10.53 -8.15 -36.99
CA ALA A 183 10.54 -6.77 -37.46
C ALA A 183 11.95 -6.28 -37.84
N VAL A 184 12.98 -6.62 -37.05
CA VAL A 184 14.39 -6.34 -37.39
C VAL A 184 14.78 -7.04 -38.68
N ASN A 185 14.44 -8.32 -38.86
CA ASN A 185 14.74 -9.07 -40.08
C ASN A 185 14.10 -8.43 -41.31
N ALA A 186 12.83 -8.01 -41.20
CA ALA A 186 12.10 -7.34 -42.27
C ALA A 186 12.69 -5.96 -42.61
N ALA A 187 13.01 -5.16 -41.60
CA ALA A 187 13.63 -3.84 -41.78
C ALA A 187 15.03 -3.94 -42.39
N GLN A 188 15.83 -4.93 -41.97
CA GLN A 188 17.14 -5.20 -42.54
C GLN A 188 17.04 -5.58 -44.02
N ALA A 189 16.11 -6.47 -44.37
CA ALA A 189 15.90 -6.86 -45.76
C ALA A 189 15.48 -5.66 -46.65
N ALA A 190 14.67 -4.74 -46.12
CA ALA A 190 14.29 -3.51 -46.81
C ALA A 190 15.47 -2.56 -47.01
N TYR A 191 16.33 -2.41 -46.00
CA TYR A 191 17.55 -1.61 -46.09
C TYR A 191 18.57 -2.20 -47.08
N ASP A 192 18.76 -3.52 -47.07
CA ASP A 192 19.67 -4.22 -47.99
C ASP A 192 19.17 -4.11 -49.45
N ALA A 193 17.86 -4.10 -49.65
CA ALA A 193 17.24 -3.92 -50.96
C ALA A 193 17.36 -2.47 -51.47
N ASP A 194 17.23 -1.49 -50.58
CA ASP A 194 17.28 -0.06 -50.92
C ASP A 194 17.80 0.78 -49.73
N GLN A 195 19.04 1.27 -49.83
CA GLN A 195 19.78 1.92 -48.74
C GLN A 195 19.37 3.38 -48.52
N THR A 196 18.06 3.64 -48.51
CA THR A 196 17.52 4.96 -48.21
C THR A 196 17.68 5.31 -46.74
N THR A 197 17.72 6.60 -46.43
CA THR A 197 17.71 7.10 -45.06
C THR A 197 16.47 6.65 -44.29
N ALA A 198 15.32 6.49 -44.97
CA ALA A 198 14.09 6.00 -44.37
C ALA A 198 14.20 4.53 -43.94
N ASN A 199 14.79 3.67 -44.77
CA ASN A 199 15.00 2.26 -44.42
C ASN A 199 16.04 2.09 -43.31
N LEU A 200 17.08 2.94 -43.27
CA LEU A 200 18.04 2.96 -42.17
C LEU A 200 17.38 3.37 -40.85
N ALA A 201 16.51 4.38 -40.87
CA ALA A 201 15.75 4.78 -39.68
C ALA A 201 14.83 3.66 -39.18
N ALA A 202 14.08 3.01 -40.09
CA ALA A 202 13.22 1.88 -39.74
C ALA A 202 14.00 0.69 -39.13
N LEU A 203 15.20 0.41 -39.64
CA LEU A 203 16.10 -0.60 -39.07
C LEU A 203 16.55 -0.22 -37.65
N ASN A 204 16.95 1.04 -37.43
CA ASN A 204 17.33 1.52 -36.11
C ASN A 204 16.16 1.47 -35.12
N ASP A 205 14.95 1.85 -35.54
CA ASP A 205 13.74 1.78 -34.72
C ASP A 205 13.40 0.32 -34.35
N ALA A 206 13.49 -0.62 -35.30
CA ALA A 206 13.26 -2.03 -35.03
C ALA A 206 14.32 -2.62 -34.07
N LEU A 207 15.58 -2.21 -34.21
CA LEU A 207 16.65 -2.59 -33.28
C LEU A 207 16.41 -2.05 -31.87
N ALA A 208 15.90 -0.82 -31.74
CA ALA A 208 15.52 -0.23 -30.46
C ALA A 208 14.34 -0.99 -29.84
N ALA A 209 13.28 -1.26 -30.59
CA ALA A 209 12.13 -2.04 -30.12
C ALA A 209 12.53 -3.46 -29.66
N ARG A 210 13.47 -4.10 -30.35
CA ARG A 210 14.03 -5.39 -29.89
C ARG A 210 14.79 -5.25 -28.57
N ALA A 211 15.55 -4.16 -28.38
CA ALA A 211 16.24 -3.91 -27.13
C ALA A 211 15.25 -3.68 -25.98
N ASP A 212 14.16 -2.96 -26.22
CA ASP A 212 13.08 -2.76 -25.24
C ASP A 212 12.39 -4.08 -24.88
N ALA A 213 12.04 -4.91 -25.87
CA ALA A 213 11.46 -6.23 -25.63
C ALA A 213 12.41 -7.17 -24.84
N GLN A 214 13.72 -7.05 -25.06
CA GLN A 214 14.72 -7.79 -24.28
C GLN A 214 14.80 -7.31 -22.83
N LEU A 215 14.61 -6.02 -22.57
CA LEU A 215 14.52 -5.49 -21.20
C LEU A 215 13.24 -5.95 -20.50
N GLU A 216 12.11 -5.99 -21.20
CA GLU A 216 10.86 -6.54 -20.65
C GLU A 216 10.99 -8.02 -20.32
N LEU A 217 11.64 -8.81 -21.17
CA LEU A 217 11.93 -10.22 -20.87
C LEU A 217 12.81 -10.37 -19.63
N ALA A 218 13.85 -9.55 -19.48
CA ALA A 218 14.70 -9.56 -18.29
C ALA A 218 13.90 -9.23 -17.03
N ALA A 219 13.02 -8.22 -17.09
CA ALA A 219 12.15 -7.86 -15.96
C ALA A 219 11.15 -8.99 -15.61
N ALA A 220 10.59 -9.68 -16.61
CA ALA A 220 9.72 -10.83 -16.39
C ALA A 220 10.47 -12.03 -15.79
N GLU A 221 11.73 -12.25 -16.18
CA GLU A 221 12.58 -13.29 -15.59
C GLU A 221 12.91 -12.99 -14.12
N ASP A 222 13.18 -11.74 -13.77
CA ASP A 222 13.39 -11.29 -12.39
C ASP A 222 12.11 -11.48 -11.55
N ALA A 223 10.95 -11.06 -12.06
CA ALA A 223 9.66 -11.25 -11.39
C ALA A 223 9.32 -12.73 -11.15
N ARG A 224 9.58 -13.61 -12.12
CA ARG A 224 9.43 -15.07 -11.92
C ARG A 224 10.38 -15.60 -10.85
N ALA A 225 11.62 -15.10 -10.79
CA ALA A 225 12.57 -15.53 -9.77
C ALA A 225 12.07 -15.17 -8.36
N GLU A 226 11.54 -13.97 -8.18
CA GLU A 226 10.92 -13.53 -6.93
C GLU A 226 9.68 -14.38 -6.56
N ALA A 227 8.77 -14.61 -7.51
CA ALA A 227 7.58 -15.45 -7.31
C ALA A 227 7.95 -16.90 -6.94
N LEU A 228 9.00 -17.45 -7.55
CA LEU A 228 9.50 -18.80 -7.23
C LEU A 228 10.07 -18.88 -5.81
N VAL A 229 10.77 -17.84 -5.36
CA VAL A 229 11.25 -17.77 -3.97
C VAL A 229 10.07 -17.72 -2.99
N ALA A 230 9.05 -16.91 -3.28
CA ALA A 230 7.84 -16.82 -2.48
C ALA A 230 7.07 -18.15 -2.42
N ALA A 231 6.89 -18.83 -3.55
CA ALA A 231 6.23 -20.14 -3.61
C ALA A 231 6.98 -21.22 -2.82
N ASN A 232 8.32 -21.23 -2.88
CA ASN A 232 9.12 -22.16 -2.08
C ASN A 232 9.03 -21.86 -0.58
N ALA A 233 9.00 -20.59 -0.18
CA ALA A 233 8.82 -20.20 1.21
C ALA A 233 7.43 -20.63 1.72
N ALA A 234 6.36 -20.32 0.98
CA ALA A 234 5.00 -20.70 1.34
C ALA A 234 4.82 -22.23 1.40
N SER A 235 5.51 -23.00 0.54
CA SER A 235 5.51 -24.47 0.59
C SER A 235 6.17 -25.01 1.87
N ALA A 236 7.27 -24.39 2.30
CA ALA A 236 7.94 -24.74 3.54
C ALA A 236 7.06 -24.41 4.76
N ASP A 237 6.41 -23.25 4.75
CA ASP A 237 5.50 -22.82 5.82
C ASP A 237 4.26 -23.73 5.91
N LEU A 238 3.67 -24.12 4.78
CA LEU A 238 2.57 -25.09 4.74
C LEU A 238 2.98 -26.45 5.33
N THR A 239 4.18 -26.91 5.00
CA THR A 239 4.72 -28.17 5.55
C THR A 239 4.93 -28.06 7.06
N ALA A 240 5.45 -26.93 7.54
CA ALA A 240 5.64 -26.68 8.96
C ALA A 240 4.30 -26.60 9.71
N ALA A 241 3.31 -25.90 9.16
CA ALA A 241 1.97 -25.80 9.75
C ALA A 241 1.25 -27.16 9.79
N GLN A 242 1.38 -27.97 8.73
CA GLN A 242 0.83 -29.33 8.71
C GLN A 242 1.47 -30.22 9.77
N THR A 243 2.78 -30.09 9.98
CA THR A 243 3.50 -30.82 11.04
C THR A 243 3.00 -30.41 12.41
N ALA A 244 2.90 -29.10 12.68
CA ALA A 244 2.39 -28.58 13.94
C ALA A 244 0.94 -29.01 14.22
N PHE A 245 0.08 -29.05 13.19
CA PHE A 245 -1.28 -29.56 13.33
C PHE A 245 -1.30 -31.05 13.70
N ASN A 246 -0.50 -31.88 13.03
CA ASN A 246 -0.41 -33.31 13.35
C ASN A 246 0.12 -33.52 14.77
N ASP A 247 1.16 -32.77 15.18
CA ASP A 247 1.71 -32.84 16.53
C ASP A 247 0.66 -32.45 17.59
N ALA A 248 -0.18 -31.44 17.29
CA ALA A 248 -1.26 -31.03 18.19
C ALA A 248 -2.39 -32.06 18.26
N VAL A 249 -2.73 -32.73 17.15
CA VAL A 249 -3.67 -33.86 17.15
C VAL A 249 -3.14 -35.01 18.00
N ASP A 250 -1.87 -35.36 17.84
CA ASP A 250 -1.22 -36.42 18.63
C ASP A 250 -1.20 -36.05 20.12
N ALA A 251 -0.99 -34.78 20.46
CA ALA A 251 -1.06 -34.29 21.83
C ALA A 251 -2.49 -34.38 22.43
N THR A 252 -3.53 -34.05 21.66
CA THR A 252 -4.94 -34.22 22.10
C THR A 252 -5.27 -35.68 22.35
N VAL A 253 -4.83 -36.59 21.47
CA VAL A 253 -5.01 -38.04 21.66
C VAL A 253 -4.30 -38.50 22.93
N ALA A 254 -3.03 -38.10 23.13
CA ALA A 254 -2.28 -38.44 24.32
C ALA A 254 -2.92 -37.90 25.61
N ALA A 255 -3.49 -36.70 25.59
CA ALA A 255 -4.20 -36.13 26.74
C ALA A 255 -5.52 -36.86 27.02
N ALA A 256 -6.25 -37.29 25.98
CA ALA A 256 -7.48 -38.08 26.14
C ALA A 256 -7.21 -39.48 26.68
N ASP A 257 -6.14 -40.12 26.21
CA ASP A 257 -5.64 -41.38 26.77
C ASP A 257 -5.21 -41.17 28.24
N GLY A 258 -4.52 -40.08 28.54
CA GLY A 258 -4.13 -39.71 29.91
C GLY A 258 -5.32 -39.51 30.86
N LEU A 259 -6.42 -38.90 30.40
CA LEU A 259 -7.66 -38.81 31.18
C LEU A 259 -8.30 -40.19 31.40
N THR A 260 -8.28 -41.04 30.37
CA THR A 260 -8.80 -42.41 30.48
C THR A 260 -7.99 -43.23 31.49
N ASP A 261 -6.66 -43.11 31.45
CA ASP A 261 -5.75 -43.75 32.39
C ASP A 261 -5.96 -43.21 33.81
N ALA A 262 -6.09 -41.88 33.99
CA ALA A 262 -6.36 -41.27 35.30
C ALA A 262 -7.69 -41.72 35.91
N LEU A 263 -8.75 -41.87 35.09
CA LEU A 263 -10.03 -42.43 35.54
C LEU A 263 -9.92 -43.92 35.92
N ALA A 264 -9.18 -44.71 35.15
CA ALA A 264 -8.94 -46.12 35.46
C ALA A 264 -8.07 -46.30 36.72
N ASP A 265 -7.08 -45.43 36.93
CA ASP A 265 -6.26 -45.38 38.14
C ASP A 265 -7.08 -44.94 39.34
N LEU A 266 -8.02 -43.99 39.18
CA LEU A 266 -8.98 -43.61 40.22
C LEU A 266 -9.86 -44.81 40.62
N ASP A 267 -10.49 -45.49 39.66
CA ASP A 267 -11.30 -46.68 39.94
C ASP A 267 -10.46 -47.79 40.59
N THR A 268 -9.22 -48.00 40.16
CA THR A 268 -8.31 -48.97 40.76
C THR A 268 -7.92 -48.58 42.18
N SER A 269 -7.61 -47.31 42.41
CA SER A 269 -7.26 -46.73 43.71
C SER A 269 -8.42 -46.91 44.70
N LEU A 270 -9.63 -46.57 44.27
CA LEU A 270 -10.86 -46.77 45.04
C LEU A 270 -11.11 -48.26 45.33
N ALA A 271 -11.04 -49.13 44.32
CA ALA A 271 -11.27 -50.57 44.48
C ALA A 271 -10.20 -51.29 45.33
N SER A 272 -8.99 -50.72 45.45
CA SER A 272 -7.91 -51.26 46.27
C SER A 272 -7.97 -50.87 47.74
N ASN A 273 -8.80 -49.88 48.07
CA ASN A 273 -9.01 -49.42 49.43
C ASN A 273 -10.14 -50.23 50.08
N ASP A 274 -9.75 -51.28 50.83
CA ASP A 274 -10.70 -52.17 51.51
C ASP A 274 -11.69 -51.40 52.42
N GLU A 275 -11.22 -50.35 53.11
CA GLU A 275 -12.08 -49.55 54.02
C GLU A 275 -13.10 -48.70 53.25
N PHE A 276 -12.72 -48.19 52.07
CA PHE A 276 -13.65 -47.54 51.14
C PHE A 276 -14.63 -48.53 50.53
N VAL A 277 -14.15 -49.68 50.03
CA VAL A 277 -14.99 -50.71 49.41
C VAL A 277 -16.02 -51.22 50.42
N ASP A 278 -15.61 -51.52 51.65
CA ASP A 278 -16.53 -51.93 52.71
C ASP A 278 -17.54 -50.81 53.00
N ALA A 279 -17.09 -49.56 53.21
CA ALA A 279 -17.98 -48.44 53.51
C ALA A 279 -19.01 -48.17 52.40
N ILE A 280 -18.60 -48.18 51.13
CA ILE A 280 -19.48 -47.84 49.99
C ILE A 280 -20.41 -49.00 49.62
N THR A 281 -19.97 -50.24 49.79
CA THR A 281 -20.82 -51.42 49.54
C THR A 281 -21.78 -51.72 50.69
N ASP A 282 -21.39 -51.44 51.94
CA ASP A 282 -22.30 -51.43 53.10
C ASP A 282 -23.40 -50.38 52.92
N ALA A 283 -23.09 -49.27 52.24
CA ALA A 283 -24.06 -48.26 51.84
C ALA A 283 -24.95 -48.68 50.64
N GLY A 284 -24.64 -49.79 49.96
CA GLY A 284 -25.43 -50.34 48.84
C GLY A 284 -25.03 -49.84 47.46
N TYR A 285 -23.88 -49.17 47.31
CA TYR A 285 -23.40 -48.60 46.05
C TYR A 285 -22.22 -49.39 45.46
N THR A 286 -21.91 -49.15 44.19
CA THR A 286 -20.75 -49.73 43.53
C THR A 286 -19.46 -49.08 44.04
N ALA A 287 -18.39 -49.85 44.22
CA ALA A 287 -17.11 -49.34 44.70
C ALA A 287 -16.27 -48.72 43.57
N ASP A 288 -16.84 -47.71 42.91
CA ASP A 288 -16.26 -46.96 41.80
C ASP A 288 -16.68 -45.49 41.87
N ALA A 289 -16.12 -44.64 41.00
CA ALA A 289 -16.45 -43.21 40.97
C ALA A 289 -17.96 -42.94 40.72
N SER A 290 -18.63 -43.84 39.98
CA SER A 290 -20.07 -43.76 39.73
C SER A 290 -20.90 -44.02 40.98
N GLY A 291 -20.50 -44.98 41.81
CA GLY A 291 -21.18 -45.28 43.07
C GLY A 291 -21.04 -44.14 44.08
N LEU A 292 -19.89 -43.49 44.14
CA LEU A 292 -19.68 -42.30 44.99
C LEU A 292 -20.60 -41.14 44.58
N THR A 293 -20.73 -40.92 43.27
CA THR A 293 -21.64 -39.91 42.71
C THR A 293 -23.09 -40.21 43.06
N THR A 294 -23.49 -41.49 43.00
CA THR A 294 -24.85 -41.92 43.30
C THR A 294 -25.17 -41.81 44.80
N LEU A 295 -24.26 -42.26 45.67
CA LEU A 295 -24.38 -42.10 47.13
C LEU A 295 -24.55 -40.64 47.52
N THR A 296 -23.73 -39.75 46.95
CA THR A 296 -23.81 -38.31 47.24
C THR A 296 -25.18 -37.75 46.83
N GLY A 297 -25.67 -38.10 45.63
CA GLY A 297 -26.99 -37.66 45.17
C GLY A 297 -28.16 -38.20 46.00
N ASP A 298 -28.09 -39.47 46.42
CA ASP A 298 -29.12 -40.10 47.24
C ASP A 298 -29.12 -39.58 48.69
N ALA A 299 -27.94 -39.30 49.27
CA ALA A 299 -27.82 -38.69 50.59
C ALA A 299 -28.40 -37.26 50.62
N GLU A 300 -28.14 -36.46 49.58
CA GLU A 300 -28.77 -35.15 49.40
C GLU A 300 -30.30 -35.28 49.29
N ALA A 301 -30.79 -36.21 48.46
CA ALA A 301 -32.21 -36.45 48.28
C ALA A 301 -32.91 -36.92 49.57
N ALA A 302 -32.29 -37.81 50.33
CA ALA A 302 -32.81 -38.31 51.61
C ALA A 302 -32.85 -37.21 52.69
N THR A 303 -31.82 -36.35 52.75
CA THR A 303 -31.80 -35.20 53.66
C THR A 303 -32.93 -34.22 53.35
N VAL A 304 -33.19 -33.98 52.06
CA VAL A 304 -34.34 -33.18 51.61
C VAL A 304 -35.66 -33.84 52.00
N ALA A 305 -35.80 -35.15 51.81
CA ALA A 305 -37.01 -35.89 52.19
C ALA A 305 -37.28 -35.85 53.71
N ALA A 306 -36.26 -36.07 54.55
CA ALA A 306 -36.39 -35.95 56.00
C ALA A 306 -36.77 -34.53 56.44
N THR A 307 -36.23 -33.51 55.79
CA THR A 307 -36.62 -32.10 56.04
C THR A 307 -38.09 -31.85 55.69
N VAL A 308 -38.57 -32.44 54.60
CA VAL A 308 -39.98 -32.35 54.19
C VAL A 308 -40.89 -33.08 55.17
N GLU A 309 -40.55 -34.29 55.61
CA GLU A 309 -41.32 -35.02 56.62
C GLU A 309 -41.29 -34.33 57.98
N GLN A 310 -40.16 -33.70 58.36
CA GLN A 310 -40.08 -32.89 59.58
C GLN A 310 -41.02 -31.70 59.50
N GLN A 311 -41.09 -31.02 58.36
CA GLN A 311 -42.05 -29.92 58.16
C GLN A 311 -43.50 -30.39 58.23
N GLN A 312 -43.80 -31.60 57.78
CA GLN A 312 -45.15 -32.19 57.84
C GLN A 312 -45.52 -32.64 59.26
N PHE A 313 -44.59 -33.27 59.98
CA PHE A 313 -44.74 -33.63 61.38
C PHE A 313 -44.85 -32.39 62.28
N ASP A 314 -43.99 -31.38 62.08
CA ASP A 314 -44.05 -30.10 62.78
C ASP A 314 -45.37 -29.38 62.53
N ALA A 315 -45.99 -29.55 61.34
CA ALA A 315 -47.31 -29.03 61.04
C ALA A 315 -48.44 -29.80 61.77
N LEU A 316 -48.25 -31.10 62.04
CA LEU A 316 -49.20 -31.98 62.73
C LEU A 316 -49.09 -31.90 64.27
N ASP A 317 -47.88 -31.85 64.82
CA ASP A 317 -47.59 -31.59 66.24
C ASP A 317 -48.04 -30.18 66.64
N ASN A 318 -47.89 -29.21 65.72
CA ASN A 318 -48.46 -27.87 65.85
C ASN A 318 -49.97 -27.84 66.07
N ALA A 319 -50.71 -28.80 65.52
CA ALA A 319 -52.15 -28.91 65.70
C ALA A 319 -52.50 -29.54 67.06
N THR A 320 -51.55 -30.20 67.72
CA THR A 320 -51.73 -30.97 68.96
C THR A 320 -51.29 -30.20 70.22
N ASN A 321 -50.37 -29.23 70.12
CA ASN A 321 -49.76 -28.56 71.28
C ASN A 321 -50.06 -27.06 71.40
N THR A 322 -51.34 -26.69 71.25
CA THR A 322 -51.84 -25.31 71.22
C THR A 322 -51.50 -24.47 72.46
N TYR A 323 -51.27 -25.09 73.63
CA TYR A 323 -51.00 -24.40 74.89
C TYR A 323 -49.52 -24.02 75.12
N ALA A 324 -48.57 -24.89 74.73
CA ALA A 324 -47.13 -24.56 74.82
C ALA A 324 -46.70 -23.56 73.73
N ARG A 325 -47.30 -23.69 72.54
CA ARG A 325 -47.07 -22.81 71.40
C ARG A 325 -47.55 -21.37 71.65
N ALA A 326 -48.66 -21.21 72.37
CA ALA A 326 -49.13 -19.89 72.79
C ALA A 326 -48.11 -19.16 73.67
N GLN A 327 -47.43 -19.87 74.57
CA GLN A 327 -46.43 -19.26 75.44
C GLN A 327 -45.12 -18.92 74.70
N GLU A 328 -44.62 -19.79 73.82
CA GLU A 328 -43.38 -19.55 73.05
C GLU A 328 -43.53 -18.41 72.03
N VAL A 329 -44.64 -18.39 71.28
CA VAL A 329 -44.95 -17.31 70.32
C VAL A 329 -45.05 -15.97 71.04
N LEU A 330 -45.74 -15.93 72.19
CA LEU A 330 -45.92 -14.67 72.91
C LEU A 330 -44.60 -14.20 73.55
N VAL A 331 -43.77 -15.08 74.12
CA VAL A 331 -42.46 -14.70 74.68
C VAL A 331 -41.52 -14.15 73.60
N ALA A 332 -41.37 -14.83 72.47
CA ALA A 332 -40.52 -14.34 71.38
C ALA A 332 -41.06 -13.04 70.76
N ALA A 333 -42.38 -12.90 70.61
CA ALA A 333 -43.01 -11.69 70.10
C ALA A 333 -42.89 -10.51 71.09
N ALA A 334 -42.80 -10.75 72.40
CA ALA A 334 -42.61 -9.72 73.42
C ALA A 334 -41.23 -9.04 73.35
N GLU A 335 -40.24 -9.71 72.74
CA GLU A 335 -38.88 -9.21 72.50
C GLU A 335 -38.69 -8.60 71.10
N ASN A 336 -39.75 -8.55 70.28
CA ASN A 336 -39.68 -8.02 68.92
C ASN A 336 -39.35 -6.51 68.90
N GLU A 337 -38.52 -6.07 67.95
CA GLU A 337 -38.11 -4.68 67.82
C GLU A 337 -39.29 -3.75 67.46
N ASN A 338 -40.33 -4.28 66.81
CA ASN A 338 -41.57 -3.57 66.56
C ASN A 338 -42.38 -3.44 67.87
N ALA A 339 -42.32 -2.24 68.45
CA ALA A 339 -42.94 -1.93 69.73
C ALA A 339 -44.45 -2.22 69.81
N ALA A 340 -45.16 -2.25 68.67
CA ALA A 340 -46.58 -2.60 68.65
C ALA A 340 -46.82 -4.11 68.80
N ILE A 341 -46.00 -4.93 68.15
CA ILE A 341 -46.03 -6.40 68.26
C ILE A 341 -45.62 -6.80 69.68
N ALA A 342 -44.53 -6.21 70.20
CA ALA A 342 -44.07 -6.44 71.57
C ALA A 342 -45.12 -6.04 72.61
N ALA A 343 -45.76 -4.88 72.47
CA ALA A 343 -46.79 -4.43 73.39
C ALA A 343 -48.07 -5.27 73.33
N ALA A 344 -48.51 -5.67 72.13
CA ALA A 344 -49.67 -6.55 71.95
C ALA A 344 -49.43 -7.93 72.56
N SER A 345 -48.22 -8.49 72.36
CA SER A 345 -47.83 -9.78 72.93
C SER A 345 -47.71 -9.73 74.46
N GLN A 346 -47.09 -8.69 75.02
CA GLN A 346 -47.00 -8.49 76.47
C GLN A 346 -48.37 -8.29 77.15
N ALA A 347 -49.37 -7.75 76.45
CA ALA A 347 -50.73 -7.62 76.97
C ALA A 347 -51.45 -8.98 77.09
N LEU A 348 -51.08 -9.96 76.26
CA LEU A 348 -51.65 -11.32 76.25
C LEU A 348 -50.93 -12.26 77.24
N LEU A 349 -49.62 -12.09 77.47
CA LEU A 349 -48.78 -12.88 78.40
C LEU A 349 -49.23 -12.94 79.87
N GLY A 350 -50.25 -12.17 80.26
CA GLY A 350 -50.80 -12.15 81.62
C GLY A 350 -52.34 -12.16 81.69
N ASP A 351 -53.05 -12.35 80.57
CA ASP A 351 -54.51 -12.49 80.55
C ASP A 351 -54.87 -13.99 80.44
N PRO A 352 -55.52 -14.60 81.46
CA PRO A 352 -55.91 -16.00 81.41
C PRO A 352 -56.82 -16.37 80.23
N ARG A 353 -57.44 -15.40 79.56
CA ARG A 353 -58.27 -15.60 78.36
C ARG A 353 -57.45 -15.72 77.08
N ALA A 354 -56.19 -15.29 77.09
CA ALA A 354 -55.26 -15.46 75.97
C ALA A 354 -54.92 -16.95 75.74
N ASP A 355 -54.95 -17.74 76.82
CA ASP A 355 -54.81 -19.20 76.78
C ASP A 355 -56.02 -19.90 76.10
N GLU A 356 -57.13 -19.17 75.90
CA GLU A 356 -58.39 -19.68 75.32
C GLU A 356 -58.61 -19.23 73.86
N THR A 357 -57.84 -18.27 73.33
CA THR A 357 -58.03 -17.67 71.99
C THR A 357 -56.87 -17.94 71.01
N ASN A 358 -56.85 -19.15 70.42
CA ASN A 358 -55.87 -19.56 69.40
C ASN A 358 -55.68 -18.54 68.25
N SER A 359 -56.75 -17.84 67.84
CA SER A 359 -56.70 -16.85 66.76
C SER A 359 -55.86 -15.61 67.06
N GLU A 360 -55.80 -15.16 68.31
CA GLU A 360 -55.05 -13.93 68.67
C GLU A 360 -53.54 -14.21 68.72
N VAL A 361 -53.17 -15.38 69.21
CA VAL A 361 -51.79 -15.89 69.19
C VAL A 361 -51.30 -16.14 67.76
N GLU A 362 -52.13 -16.74 66.89
CA GLU A 362 -51.78 -16.97 65.48
C GLU A 362 -51.60 -15.66 64.71
N VAL A 363 -52.41 -14.63 65.01
CA VAL A 363 -52.23 -13.30 64.43
C VAL A 363 -50.90 -12.69 64.88
N ILE A 364 -50.49 -12.84 66.14
CA ILE A 364 -49.18 -12.37 66.60
C ILE A 364 -48.02 -13.13 65.95
N ALA A 365 -48.12 -14.46 65.80
CA ALA A 365 -47.12 -15.24 65.08
C ALA A 365 -46.96 -14.77 63.62
N ALA A 366 -48.07 -14.55 62.91
CA ALA A 366 -48.06 -14.05 61.55
C ALA A 366 -47.46 -12.64 61.44
N LEU A 367 -47.70 -11.78 62.44
CA LEU A 367 -47.10 -10.44 62.49
C LEU A 367 -45.58 -10.50 62.70
N VAL A 368 -45.07 -11.43 63.51
CA VAL A 368 -43.62 -11.64 63.69
C VAL A 368 -42.96 -12.16 62.41
N ASP A 369 -43.56 -13.15 61.72
CA ASP A 369 -43.08 -13.62 60.42
C ASP A 369 -43.03 -12.49 59.39
N HIS A 370 -44.12 -11.72 59.30
CA HIS A 370 -44.20 -10.59 58.39
C HIS A 370 -43.14 -9.54 58.71
N GLU A 371 -42.88 -9.22 59.98
CA GLU A 371 -41.82 -8.30 60.39
C GLU A 371 -40.45 -8.82 59.93
N GLY A 372 -40.13 -10.10 60.18
CA GLY A 372 -38.86 -10.70 59.74
C GLY A 372 -38.68 -10.65 58.21
N ARG A 373 -39.74 -10.95 57.45
CA ARG A 373 -39.74 -10.85 55.98
C ARG A 373 -39.61 -9.39 55.52
N ILE A 374 -40.23 -8.44 56.22
CA ILE A 374 -40.10 -7.01 55.94
C ILE A 374 -38.65 -6.57 56.15
N THR A 375 -38.02 -6.92 57.27
CA THR A 375 -36.62 -6.58 57.56
C THR A 375 -35.67 -7.18 56.51
N ALA A 376 -35.85 -8.46 56.14
CA ALA A 376 -35.04 -9.11 55.11
C ALA A 376 -35.22 -8.46 53.72
N ASN A 377 -36.45 -8.10 53.37
CA ASN A 377 -36.75 -7.39 52.14
C ASN A 377 -36.14 -5.97 52.16
N GLU A 378 -36.18 -5.26 53.28
CA GLU A 378 -35.58 -3.93 53.42
C GLU A 378 -34.05 -4.00 53.24
N ALA A 379 -33.38 -4.97 53.86
CA ALA A 379 -31.94 -5.20 53.67
C ALA A 379 -31.61 -5.49 52.19
N THR A 380 -32.42 -6.32 51.53
CA THR A 380 -32.27 -6.62 50.10
C THR A 380 -32.48 -5.39 49.23
N LEU A 381 -33.47 -4.55 49.55
CA LEU A 381 -33.72 -3.30 48.83
C LEU A 381 -32.57 -2.31 48.99
N VAL A 382 -31.94 -2.24 50.16
CA VAL A 382 -30.74 -1.41 50.39
C VAL A 382 -29.54 -1.89 49.56
N ASP A 383 -29.32 -3.21 49.48
CA ASP A 383 -28.28 -3.78 48.59
C ASP A 383 -28.57 -3.45 47.12
N HIS A 384 -29.81 -3.67 46.69
CA HIS A 384 -30.23 -3.34 45.33
C HIS A 384 -30.05 -1.87 45.00
N GLU A 385 -30.43 -0.95 45.90
CA GLU A 385 -30.23 0.49 45.71
C GLU A 385 -28.74 0.84 45.55
N THR A 386 -27.88 0.22 46.36
CA THR A 386 -26.43 0.40 46.26
C THR A 386 -25.88 -0.07 44.92
N ARG A 387 -26.31 -1.25 44.45
CA ARG A 387 -25.89 -1.82 43.16
C ARG A 387 -26.44 -1.04 41.98
N ILE A 388 -27.68 -0.58 42.05
CA ILE A 388 -28.29 0.28 41.03
C ILE A 388 -27.50 1.58 40.91
N THR A 389 -27.21 2.24 42.04
CA THR A 389 -26.39 3.47 42.06
C THR A 389 -25.01 3.25 41.43
N ALA A 390 -24.34 2.13 41.75
CA ALA A 390 -23.04 1.80 41.17
C ALA A 390 -23.11 1.52 39.66
N ASN A 391 -24.16 0.83 39.21
CA ASN A 391 -24.40 0.56 37.80
C ASN A 391 -24.72 1.84 37.02
N GLU A 392 -25.53 2.75 37.59
CA GLU A 392 -25.82 4.07 37.00
C GLU A 392 -24.54 4.89 36.82
N ALA A 393 -23.65 4.92 37.82
CA ALA A 393 -22.37 5.60 37.71
C ALA A 393 -21.48 5.00 36.60
N THR A 394 -21.47 3.67 36.47
CA THR A 394 -20.73 2.97 35.40
C THR A 394 -21.32 3.28 34.03
N LEU A 395 -22.64 3.32 33.89
CA LEU A 395 -23.31 3.68 32.65
C LEU A 395 -23.01 5.12 32.23
N VAL A 396 -22.95 6.06 33.18
CA VAL A 396 -22.54 7.45 32.91
C VAL A 396 -21.10 7.54 32.42
N ASP A 397 -20.16 6.77 33.01
CA ASP A 397 -18.78 6.71 32.52
C ASP A 397 -18.70 6.15 31.08
N HIS A 398 -19.40 5.04 30.84
CA HIS A 398 -19.47 4.43 29.52
C HIS A 398 -20.04 5.39 28.48
N GLU A 399 -21.12 6.11 28.78
CA GLU A 399 -21.70 7.13 27.89
C GLU A 399 -20.69 8.24 27.55
N GLY A 400 -19.92 8.70 28.55
CA GLY A 400 -18.86 9.69 28.33
C GLY A 400 -17.74 9.19 27.42
N ARG A 401 -17.33 7.93 27.58
CA ARG A 401 -16.33 7.28 26.72
C ARG A 401 -16.84 7.07 25.29
N ILE A 402 -18.11 6.66 25.14
CA ILE A 402 -18.76 6.51 23.83
C ILE A 402 -18.79 7.85 23.11
N THR A 403 -19.28 8.91 23.76
CA THR A 403 -19.32 10.28 23.18
C THR A 403 -17.93 10.74 22.71
N THR A 404 -16.90 10.49 23.51
CA THR A 404 -15.51 10.84 23.16
C THR A 404 -15.03 10.05 21.94
N ASN A 405 -15.30 8.74 21.90
CA ASN A 405 -14.92 7.89 20.79
C ASN A 405 -15.64 8.27 19.49
N GLU A 406 -16.93 8.59 19.54
CA GLU A 406 -17.68 9.09 18.39
C GLU A 406 -17.07 10.37 17.80
N ALA A 407 -16.69 11.33 18.66
CA ALA A 407 -16.02 12.55 18.23
C ALA A 407 -14.66 12.27 17.58
N ASN A 408 -13.88 11.35 18.14
CA ASN A 408 -12.59 10.94 17.59
C ASN A 408 -12.75 10.25 16.23
N ILE A 409 -13.73 9.37 16.08
CA ILE A 409 -14.05 8.69 14.82
C ILE A 409 -14.42 9.73 13.76
N ALA A 410 -15.30 10.69 14.07
CA ALA A 410 -15.68 11.76 13.14
C ALA A 410 -14.47 12.60 12.70
N SER A 411 -13.56 12.93 13.62
CA SER A 411 -12.33 13.66 13.31
C SER A 411 -11.39 12.87 12.39
N ASN A 412 -11.19 11.58 12.68
CA ASN A 412 -10.36 10.71 11.87
C ASN A 412 -10.93 10.51 10.46
N THR A 413 -12.24 10.32 10.34
CA THR A 413 -12.93 10.27 9.03
C THR A 413 -12.67 11.52 8.21
N ALA A 414 -12.81 12.71 8.80
CA ALA A 414 -12.54 13.97 8.10
C ALA A 414 -11.07 14.09 7.64
N ARG A 415 -10.12 13.64 8.46
CA ARG A 415 -8.68 13.63 8.12
C ARG A 415 -8.38 12.67 6.97
N ILE A 416 -9.01 11.49 6.96
CA ILE A 416 -8.87 10.50 5.89
C ILE A 416 -9.38 11.09 4.57
N THR A 417 -10.57 11.70 4.55
CA THR A 417 -11.10 12.34 3.33
C THR A 417 -10.17 13.41 2.75
N VAL A 418 -9.54 14.23 3.61
CA VAL A 418 -8.56 15.23 3.16
C VAL A 418 -7.28 14.57 2.60
N ALA A 419 -6.81 13.50 3.23
CA ALA A 419 -5.65 12.76 2.77
C ALA A 419 -5.90 12.11 1.39
N GLU A 420 -7.06 11.49 1.21
CA GLU A 420 -7.50 10.91 -0.07
C GLU A 420 -7.53 11.96 -1.19
N ALA A 421 -8.14 13.13 -0.93
CA ALA A 421 -8.17 14.23 -1.90
C ALA A 421 -6.75 14.73 -2.28
N THR A 422 -5.84 14.79 -1.30
CA THR A 422 -4.45 15.18 -1.53
C THR A 422 -3.70 14.16 -2.38
N LEU A 423 -3.94 12.85 -2.16
CA LEU A 423 -3.34 11.79 -2.96
C LEU A 423 -3.81 11.86 -4.42
N VAL A 424 -5.10 12.12 -4.65
CA VAL A 424 -5.63 12.33 -6.01
C VAL A 424 -4.98 13.52 -6.70
N GLU A 425 -4.76 14.64 -5.99
CA GLU A 425 -4.03 15.79 -6.55
C GLU A 425 -2.58 15.45 -6.90
N HIS A 426 -1.88 14.74 -6.01
CA HIS A 426 -0.51 14.30 -6.26
C HIS A 426 -0.41 13.38 -7.48
N ASP A 427 -1.33 12.43 -7.64
CA ASP A 427 -1.38 11.51 -8.77
C ASP A 427 -1.57 12.26 -10.10
N ALA A 428 -2.48 13.25 -10.14
CA ALA A 428 -2.68 14.11 -11.30
C ALA A 428 -1.42 14.93 -11.66
N ARG A 429 -0.68 15.42 -10.65
CA ARG A 429 0.58 16.14 -10.84
C ARG A 429 1.69 15.22 -11.37
N ILE A 430 1.78 13.99 -10.86
CA ILE A 430 2.72 12.98 -11.35
C ILE A 430 2.46 12.67 -12.81
N THR A 431 1.20 12.42 -13.18
CA THR A 431 0.78 12.17 -14.57
C THR A 431 1.15 13.34 -15.51
N THR A 432 0.91 14.58 -15.06
CA THR A 432 1.28 15.78 -15.81
C THR A 432 2.79 15.87 -16.00
N ASN A 433 3.56 15.63 -14.94
CA ASN A 433 5.02 15.66 -15.00
C ASN A 433 5.58 14.56 -15.91
N ALA A 434 5.02 13.35 -15.88
CA ALA A 434 5.41 12.27 -16.78
C ALA A 434 5.21 12.67 -18.25
N THR A 435 4.07 13.29 -18.57
CA THR A 435 3.78 13.82 -19.93
C THR A 435 4.80 14.89 -20.34
N ASN A 436 5.11 15.83 -19.42
CA ASN A 436 6.09 16.89 -19.68
C ASN A 436 7.51 16.34 -19.90
N ILE A 437 7.90 15.32 -19.13
CA ILE A 437 9.19 14.64 -19.29
C ILE A 437 9.26 13.98 -20.66
N ALA A 438 8.25 13.20 -21.07
CA ALA A 438 8.20 12.57 -22.39
C ALA A 438 8.31 13.61 -23.52
N SER A 439 7.58 14.73 -23.41
CA SER A 439 7.67 15.83 -24.39
C SER A 439 9.07 16.45 -24.45
N ASN A 440 9.70 16.68 -23.29
CA ASN A 440 11.05 17.22 -23.23
C ASN A 440 12.08 16.24 -23.80
N THR A 441 11.95 14.95 -23.53
CA THR A 441 12.79 13.89 -24.13
C THR A 441 12.71 13.94 -25.65
N ALA A 442 11.49 13.99 -26.22
CA ALA A 442 11.33 14.10 -27.67
C ALA A 442 11.97 15.37 -28.25
N ARG A 443 11.85 16.51 -27.55
CA ARG A 443 12.49 17.78 -27.96
C ARG A 443 14.02 17.70 -27.91
N ILE A 444 14.59 16.98 -26.94
CA ILE A 444 16.04 16.77 -26.84
C ILE A 444 16.54 15.95 -28.02
N VAL A 445 15.87 14.84 -28.36
CA VAL A 445 16.24 14.01 -29.52
C VAL A 445 16.25 14.83 -30.82
N VAL A 446 15.24 15.67 -31.04
CA VAL A 446 15.19 16.56 -32.21
C VAL A 446 16.33 17.58 -32.19
N ALA A 447 16.64 18.15 -31.03
CA ALA A 447 17.73 19.11 -30.89
C ALA A 447 19.10 18.46 -31.15
N GLU A 448 19.32 17.24 -30.67
CA GLU A 448 20.54 16.46 -30.92
C GLU A 448 20.70 16.15 -32.41
N ALA A 449 19.65 15.70 -33.10
CA ALA A 449 19.67 15.48 -34.54
C ALA A 449 20.02 16.76 -35.32
N THR A 450 19.45 17.90 -34.91
CA THR A 450 19.75 19.21 -35.52
C THR A 450 21.21 19.61 -35.32
N LEU A 451 21.79 19.32 -34.15
CA LEU A 451 23.20 19.61 -33.88
C LEU A 451 24.14 18.76 -34.74
N VAL A 452 23.80 17.49 -34.98
CA VAL A 452 24.55 16.62 -35.91
C VAL A 452 24.52 17.19 -37.33
N GLU A 453 23.34 17.59 -37.83
CA GLU A 453 23.22 18.23 -39.16
C GLU A 453 24.07 19.51 -39.26
N HIS A 454 24.06 20.34 -38.21
CA HIS A 454 24.90 21.53 -38.17
C HIS A 454 26.40 21.20 -38.19
N ASP A 455 26.83 20.16 -37.49
CA ASP A 455 28.25 19.74 -37.44
C ASP A 455 28.73 19.21 -38.79
N GLU A 456 27.88 18.43 -39.49
CA GLU A 456 28.14 17.98 -40.86
C GLU A 456 28.28 19.18 -41.82
N ARG A 457 27.38 20.17 -41.70
CA ARG A 457 27.44 21.40 -42.50
C ARG A 457 28.69 22.22 -42.21
N ILE A 458 29.12 22.31 -40.95
CA ILE A 458 30.37 23.00 -40.57
C ILE A 458 31.57 22.27 -41.17
N THR A 459 31.59 20.95 -41.12
CA THR A 459 32.65 20.12 -41.71
C THR A 459 32.72 20.32 -43.23
N ALA A 460 31.58 20.26 -43.92
CA ALA A 460 31.50 20.48 -45.36
C ALA A 460 31.96 21.90 -45.75
N ASN A 461 31.51 22.93 -45.02
CA ASN A 461 31.93 24.31 -45.26
C ASN A 461 33.44 24.49 -45.02
N SER A 462 33.98 23.86 -43.99
CA SER A 462 35.43 23.92 -43.69
C SER A 462 36.25 23.32 -44.82
N ALA A 463 35.84 22.17 -45.36
CA ALA A 463 36.47 21.55 -46.52
C ALA A 463 36.38 22.43 -47.78
N ALA A 464 35.21 23.04 -48.03
CA ALA A 464 35.01 23.94 -49.16
C ALA A 464 35.90 25.19 -49.07
N ILE A 465 36.07 25.77 -47.87
CA ILE A 465 36.98 26.90 -47.64
C ILE A 465 38.43 26.52 -47.94
N VAL A 466 38.88 25.33 -47.52
CA VAL A 466 40.24 24.84 -47.82
C VAL A 466 40.43 24.67 -49.32
N ALA A 467 39.49 24.03 -50.01
CA ALA A 467 39.57 23.83 -51.47
C ALA A 467 39.58 25.16 -52.25
N GLU A 468 38.79 26.14 -51.82
CA GLU A 468 38.82 27.49 -52.41
C GLU A 468 40.17 28.18 -52.14
N ALA A 469 40.74 28.04 -50.94
CA ALA A 469 42.05 28.59 -50.61
C ALA A 469 43.17 27.99 -51.49
N GLU A 470 43.15 26.67 -51.72
CA GLU A 470 44.08 25.99 -52.63
C GLU A 470 43.91 26.46 -54.08
N THR A 471 42.66 26.59 -54.53
CA THR A 471 42.34 27.09 -55.88
C THR A 471 42.86 28.52 -56.07
N ARG A 472 42.69 29.40 -55.07
CA ARG A 472 43.23 30.76 -55.10
C ARG A 472 44.74 30.78 -55.09
N ALA A 473 45.39 29.97 -54.25
CA ALA A 473 46.85 29.87 -54.23
C ALA A 473 47.41 29.43 -55.59
N ALA A 474 46.75 28.48 -56.27
CA ALA A 474 47.12 28.06 -57.62
C ALA A 474 46.92 29.17 -58.66
N ALA A 475 45.79 29.90 -58.60
CA ALA A 475 45.52 31.03 -59.48
C ALA A 475 46.55 32.18 -59.27
N ASP A 476 46.89 32.49 -58.03
CA ASP A 476 47.90 33.49 -57.68
C ASP A 476 49.29 33.09 -58.19
N ALA A 477 49.66 31.80 -58.08
CA ALA A 477 50.91 31.29 -58.64
C ALA A 477 50.96 31.42 -60.18
N GLN A 478 49.87 31.08 -60.87
CA GLN A 478 49.76 31.25 -62.32
C GLN A 478 49.83 32.72 -62.74
N LEU A 479 49.19 33.62 -61.98
CA LEU A 479 49.24 35.05 -62.23
C LEU A 479 50.68 35.57 -62.08
N LEU A 480 51.38 35.16 -61.03
CA LEU A 480 52.78 35.53 -60.79
C LEU A 480 53.69 35.05 -61.93
N GLU A 481 53.50 33.81 -62.41
CA GLU A 481 54.24 33.27 -63.56
C GLU A 481 53.97 34.10 -64.83
N ARG A 482 52.71 34.44 -65.11
CA ARG A 482 52.34 35.29 -66.26
C ARG A 482 52.93 36.69 -66.17
N ILE A 483 52.90 37.32 -64.99
CA ILE A 483 53.50 38.64 -64.77
C ILE A 483 55.01 38.57 -65.02
N THR A 484 55.68 37.55 -64.47
CA THR A 484 57.12 37.36 -64.65
C THR A 484 57.49 37.13 -66.12
N ALA A 485 56.68 36.36 -66.85
CA ALA A 485 56.89 36.12 -68.28
C ALA A 485 56.71 37.40 -69.11
N GLU A 486 55.67 38.19 -68.83
CA GLU A 486 55.42 39.49 -69.48
C GLU A 486 56.52 40.50 -69.16
N GLU A 487 56.98 40.55 -67.90
CA GLU A 487 58.09 41.41 -67.49
C GLU A 487 59.37 41.08 -68.28
N ASN A 488 59.72 39.79 -68.37
CA ASN A 488 60.86 39.34 -69.17
C ASN A 488 60.69 39.66 -70.67
N ALA A 489 59.49 39.48 -71.22
CA ALA A 489 59.19 39.80 -72.62
C ALA A 489 59.32 41.31 -72.90
N ARG A 490 58.87 42.16 -71.97
CA ARG A 490 59.03 43.62 -72.06
C ARG A 490 60.49 44.04 -71.97
N ILE A 491 61.25 43.50 -71.03
CA ILE A 491 62.69 43.74 -70.93
C ILE A 491 63.40 43.35 -72.24
N ALA A 492 63.05 42.21 -72.82
CA ALA A 492 63.60 41.77 -74.11
C ALA A 492 63.23 42.71 -75.26
N ALA A 493 61.98 43.16 -75.33
CA ALA A 493 61.51 44.12 -76.33
C ALA A 493 62.20 45.48 -76.18
N ASP A 494 62.33 46.00 -74.97
CA ASP A 494 63.02 47.26 -74.67
C ASP A 494 64.51 47.19 -75.04
N ASN A 495 65.19 46.09 -74.72
CA ASN A 495 66.57 45.84 -75.13
C ASN A 495 66.71 45.79 -76.67
N ALA A 496 65.78 45.14 -77.37
CA ALA A 496 65.78 45.10 -78.82
C ALA A 496 65.55 46.50 -79.42
N MET A 497 64.65 47.30 -78.84
CA MET A 497 64.39 48.67 -79.27
C MET A 497 65.61 49.57 -79.02
N MET A 498 66.28 49.46 -77.86
CA MET A 498 67.54 50.15 -77.58
C MET A 498 68.64 49.79 -78.59
N ALA A 499 68.74 48.52 -78.99
CA ALA A 499 69.69 48.09 -80.01
C ALA A 499 69.37 48.71 -81.38
N GLN A 500 68.10 48.76 -81.78
CA GLN A 500 67.66 49.43 -83.00
C GLN A 500 67.94 50.94 -82.99
N ILE A 501 67.70 51.63 -81.86
CA ILE A 501 68.02 53.05 -81.69
C ILE A 501 69.53 53.28 -81.81
N THR A 502 70.33 52.40 -81.21
CA THR A 502 71.79 52.47 -81.29
C THR A 502 72.29 52.29 -82.73
N ASP A 503 71.76 51.30 -83.46
CA ASP A 503 72.05 51.11 -84.89
C ASP A 503 71.65 52.34 -85.72
N LEU A 504 70.44 52.87 -85.50
CA LEU A 504 69.98 54.06 -86.18
C LEU A 504 70.88 55.26 -85.88
N GLY A 505 71.31 55.44 -84.63
CA GLY A 505 72.29 56.46 -84.23
C GLY A 505 73.61 56.32 -84.98
N GLY A 506 74.13 55.10 -85.11
CA GLY A 506 75.33 54.81 -85.91
C GLY A 506 75.15 55.14 -87.39
N ARG A 507 74.00 54.78 -87.97
CA ARG A 507 73.65 55.08 -89.37
C ARG A 507 73.50 56.59 -89.62
N VAL A 508 72.87 57.32 -88.70
CA VAL A 508 72.73 58.78 -88.78
C VAL A 508 74.10 59.44 -88.70
N GLY A 509 74.96 59.06 -87.75
CA GLY A 509 76.32 59.61 -87.67
C GLY A 509 77.15 59.36 -88.94
N ALA A 510 76.98 58.19 -89.58
CA ALA A 510 77.60 57.92 -90.88
C ALA A 510 77.03 58.79 -92.01
N ILE A 511 75.73 59.10 -92.00
CA ILE A 511 75.10 60.03 -92.94
C ILE A 511 75.62 61.46 -92.72
N GLU A 512 75.68 61.93 -91.47
CA GLU A 512 76.23 63.25 -91.11
C GLU A 512 77.64 63.42 -91.65
N THR A 513 78.53 62.45 -91.38
CA THR A 513 79.90 62.45 -91.91
C THR A 513 79.94 62.51 -93.44
N ARG A 514 79.03 61.79 -94.12
CA ARG A 514 78.94 61.81 -95.59
C ARG A 514 78.42 63.14 -96.13
N ILE A 515 77.51 63.81 -95.42
CA ILE A 515 77.01 65.15 -95.77
C ILE A 515 78.13 66.16 -95.62
N ASP A 516 78.88 66.14 -94.51
CA ASP A 516 80.03 67.03 -94.30
C ASP A 516 81.07 66.88 -95.41
N GLN A 517 81.39 65.63 -95.78
CA GLN A 517 82.28 65.34 -96.91
C GLN A 517 81.72 65.80 -98.25
N LEU A 518 80.40 65.73 -98.45
CA LEU A 518 79.75 66.18 -99.67
C LEU A 518 79.79 67.71 -99.76
N ASP A 519 79.48 68.41 -98.68
CA ASP A 519 79.55 69.88 -98.61
C ASP A 519 80.98 70.36 -98.87
N ASP A 520 81.98 69.74 -98.25
CA ASP A 520 83.39 70.04 -98.52
C ASP A 520 83.75 69.83 -100.00
N ARG A 521 83.30 68.73 -100.62
CA ARG A 521 83.51 68.46 -102.04
C ARG A 521 82.76 69.45 -102.94
N ILE A 522 81.56 69.89 -102.59
CA ILE A 522 80.79 70.89 -103.34
C ILE A 522 81.50 72.23 -103.27
N SER A 523 81.91 72.71 -102.09
CA SER A 523 82.64 73.96 -101.96
C SER A 523 83.94 73.93 -102.77
N SER A 524 84.67 72.80 -102.73
CA SER A 524 85.91 72.60 -103.47
C SER A 524 85.71 72.50 -104.99
N SER A 525 84.62 71.86 -105.43
CA SER A 525 84.24 71.78 -106.85
C SER A 525 83.83 73.15 -107.40
N THR A 526 83.09 73.94 -106.62
CA THR A 526 82.70 75.31 -106.99
C THR A 526 83.92 76.23 -107.04
N ALA A 527 84.84 76.15 -106.08
CA ALA A 527 86.11 76.87 -106.14
C ALA A 527 86.91 76.50 -107.40
N THR A 528 86.93 75.21 -107.78
CA THR A 528 87.58 74.73 -109.00
C THR A 528 86.90 75.28 -110.26
N ALA A 529 85.56 75.31 -110.31
CA ALA A 529 84.81 75.89 -111.40
C ALA A 529 85.07 77.40 -111.56
N ILE A 530 85.17 78.14 -110.45
CA ILE A 530 85.54 79.57 -110.45
C ILE A 530 86.97 79.76 -110.98
N ALA A 531 87.93 78.96 -110.50
CA ALA A 531 89.31 78.98 -110.98
C ALA A 531 89.38 78.73 -112.49
N LEU A 532 88.53 77.86 -113.01
CA LEU A 532 88.43 77.62 -114.45
C LEU A 532 87.74 78.80 -115.17
N GLY A 533 86.68 79.40 -114.61
CA GLY A 533 85.74 80.32 -115.26
C GLY A 533 86.28 81.54 -116.02
N GLY A 534 87.42 82.12 -115.65
CA GLY A 534 87.79 83.50 -116.02
C GLY A 534 88.72 83.71 -117.24
N MET A 535 88.93 82.73 -118.13
CA MET A 535 89.90 82.92 -119.22
C MET A 535 89.40 83.86 -120.34
N GLY A 536 89.88 85.11 -120.33
CA GLY A 536 89.80 86.05 -121.45
C GLY A 536 90.97 85.89 -122.44
N PHE A 537 90.75 86.23 -123.71
CA PHE A 537 91.79 86.21 -124.74
C PHE A 537 92.43 87.60 -124.88
N LEU A 538 93.76 87.71 -124.73
CA LEU A 538 94.47 88.97 -124.97
C LEU A 538 94.42 89.35 -126.46
N PRO A 539 94.16 90.62 -126.83
CA PRO A 539 94.18 91.08 -128.22
C PRO A 539 95.49 90.71 -128.93
N ASP A 540 95.41 90.33 -130.20
CA ASP A 540 96.53 89.96 -131.09
C ASP A 540 97.42 88.78 -130.67
N THR A 541 97.00 87.94 -129.73
CA THR A 541 97.73 86.71 -129.37
C THR A 541 97.10 85.45 -130.00
N LYS A 542 97.93 84.58 -130.59
CA LYS A 542 97.51 83.28 -131.17
C LYS A 542 97.39 82.16 -130.12
N PHE A 543 98.09 82.31 -129.00
CA PHE A 543 98.08 81.39 -127.87
C PHE A 543 98.01 82.19 -126.57
N ASN A 544 97.21 81.72 -125.61
CA ASN A 544 97.15 82.27 -124.27
C ASN A 544 97.27 81.15 -123.24
N LEU A 545 98.02 81.38 -122.18
CA LEU A 545 98.10 80.52 -121.02
C LEU A 545 97.79 81.37 -119.79
N SER A 546 96.79 80.97 -119.01
CA SER A 546 96.46 81.62 -117.76
C SER A 546 96.43 80.60 -116.62
N VAL A 547 96.92 81.03 -115.46
CA VAL A 547 96.76 80.31 -114.20
C VAL A 547 95.85 81.16 -113.33
N ALA A 548 94.83 80.54 -112.77
CA ALA A 548 93.82 81.21 -111.97
C ALA A 548 93.58 80.43 -110.67
N GLY A 549 93.36 81.18 -109.60
CA GLY A 549 92.92 80.65 -108.32
C GLY A 549 91.43 80.89 -108.13
N GLY A 550 90.74 79.93 -107.54
CA GLY A 550 89.34 80.06 -107.14
C GLY A 550 89.23 79.84 -105.64
N PHE A 551 88.36 80.61 -105.01
CA PHE A 551 88.02 80.44 -103.61
C PHE A 551 86.50 80.45 -103.46
N TYR A 552 85.97 79.55 -102.64
CA TYR A 552 84.54 79.47 -102.33
C TYR A 552 84.36 78.80 -100.98
N GLU A 553 83.72 79.47 -100.02
CA GLU A 553 83.42 78.95 -98.66
C GLU A 553 84.59 78.22 -97.97
N GLY A 554 85.78 78.86 -98.01
CA GLY A 554 87.01 78.35 -97.41
C GLY A 554 87.71 77.22 -98.21
N ALA A 555 87.09 76.73 -99.29
CA ALA A 555 87.76 75.87 -100.25
C ALA A 555 88.60 76.71 -101.21
N ASN A 556 89.81 76.24 -101.50
CA ASN A 556 90.74 76.87 -102.42
C ASN A 556 91.00 75.92 -103.57
N ALA A 557 91.06 76.42 -104.79
CA ALA A 557 91.37 75.65 -105.97
C ALA A 557 92.30 76.42 -106.90
N ILE A 558 93.04 75.68 -107.71
CA ILE A 558 93.90 76.25 -108.74
C ILE A 558 93.57 75.61 -110.08
N ALA A 559 93.60 76.40 -111.14
CA ALA A 559 93.42 75.94 -112.49
C ALA A 559 94.46 76.54 -113.43
N ALA A 560 94.93 75.73 -114.37
CA ALA A 560 95.69 76.16 -115.53
C ALA A 560 94.81 76.03 -116.76
N ASN A 561 94.64 77.14 -117.48
CA ASN A 561 93.86 77.23 -118.70
C ASN A 561 94.78 77.60 -119.86
N ALA A 562 94.61 76.94 -120.99
CA ALA A 562 95.28 77.24 -122.25
C ALA A 562 94.24 77.49 -123.34
N GLY A 563 94.48 78.49 -124.17
CA GLY A 563 93.63 78.83 -125.30
C GLY A 563 94.45 78.98 -126.57
N ILE A 564 93.93 78.49 -127.69
CA ILE A 564 94.52 78.67 -129.02
C ILE A 564 93.48 79.37 -129.90
N ARG A 565 93.87 80.49 -130.51
CA ARG A 565 93.03 81.23 -131.45
C ARG A 565 93.23 80.65 -132.84
N VAL A 566 92.18 80.03 -133.38
CA VAL A 566 92.21 79.35 -134.68
C VAL A 566 91.91 80.32 -135.82
N SER A 567 91.14 81.38 -135.54
CA SER A 567 90.81 82.47 -136.47
C SER A 567 90.57 83.78 -135.69
N ASN A 568 90.53 84.94 -136.37
CA ASN A 568 90.30 86.24 -135.74
C ASN A 568 89.02 86.30 -134.90
N ASN A 569 88.04 85.42 -135.19
CA ASN A 569 86.75 85.37 -134.54
C ASN A 569 86.48 84.07 -133.75
N ILE A 570 87.43 83.11 -133.72
CA ILE A 570 87.22 81.79 -133.09
C ILE A 570 88.46 81.40 -132.27
N ALA A 571 88.23 81.06 -131.00
CA ALA A 571 89.26 80.49 -130.12
C ALA A 571 88.77 79.21 -129.44
N ILE A 572 89.66 78.22 -129.34
CA ILE A 572 89.44 77.01 -128.56
C ILE A 572 90.16 77.17 -127.22
N THR A 573 89.51 76.75 -126.15
CA THR A 573 89.97 76.88 -124.78
C THR A 573 89.89 75.54 -124.07
N ALA A 574 90.90 75.22 -123.27
CA ALA A 574 90.91 74.06 -122.40
C ALA A 574 91.49 74.47 -121.05
N GLY A 575 91.01 73.88 -119.97
CA GLY A 575 91.55 74.12 -118.64
C GLY A 575 91.43 72.89 -117.77
N ILE A 576 92.41 72.71 -116.89
CA ILE A 576 92.39 71.71 -115.83
C ILE A 576 92.62 72.41 -114.51
N GLY A 577 91.88 72.03 -113.50
CA GLY A 577 92.02 72.59 -112.16
C GLY A 577 91.59 71.60 -111.11
N GLY A 578 92.02 71.82 -109.87
CA GLY A 578 91.63 70.98 -108.75
C GLY A 578 91.64 71.76 -107.45
N GLY A 579 90.81 71.31 -106.52
CA GLY A 579 90.82 71.82 -105.16
C GLY A 579 92.10 71.46 -104.43
N LEU A 580 92.62 72.39 -103.65
CA LEU A 580 93.84 72.28 -102.86
C LEU A 580 93.56 71.83 -101.41
N ASN A 581 92.31 71.92 -100.96
CA ASN A 581 91.82 71.44 -99.65
C ASN A 581 90.36 70.94 -99.78
N LYS A 582 89.80 70.46 -98.65
CA LYS A 582 88.41 69.97 -98.56
C LYS A 582 88.09 68.85 -99.57
N ASP A 583 88.97 67.86 -99.64
CA ASP A 583 88.84 66.68 -100.52
C ASP A 583 88.66 66.99 -102.02
N GLY A 584 89.12 68.17 -102.44
CA GLY A 584 89.02 68.67 -103.81
C GLY A 584 89.47 67.66 -104.85
N LYS A 585 88.59 67.38 -105.81
CA LYS A 585 88.91 66.55 -106.97
C LYS A 585 89.33 67.43 -108.15
N VAL A 586 90.01 66.81 -109.11
CA VAL A 586 90.46 67.49 -110.33
C VAL A 586 89.30 67.51 -111.33
N GLY A 587 88.98 68.70 -111.83
CA GLY A 587 88.03 68.94 -112.89
C GLY A 587 88.71 69.53 -114.12
N GLY A 588 88.08 69.38 -115.29
CA GLY A 588 88.55 69.98 -116.53
C GLY A 588 87.40 70.60 -117.30
N ARG A 589 87.70 71.57 -118.15
CA ARG A 589 86.77 72.15 -119.11
C ARG A 589 87.42 72.28 -120.48
N VAL A 590 86.60 72.20 -121.52
CA VAL A 590 86.97 72.58 -122.88
C VAL A 590 85.82 73.40 -123.43
N GLY A 591 86.12 74.50 -124.11
CA GLY A 591 85.12 75.41 -124.65
C GLY A 591 85.61 76.12 -125.90
N VAL A 592 84.69 76.64 -126.69
CA VAL A 592 84.98 77.44 -127.88
C VAL A 592 84.38 78.83 -127.66
N ILE A 593 85.19 79.87 -127.90
CA ILE A 593 84.79 81.27 -127.77
C ILE A 593 84.67 81.85 -129.18
N PHE A 594 83.54 82.49 -129.44
CA PHE A 594 83.29 83.27 -130.64
C PHE A 594 83.30 84.76 -130.27
N GLY A 595 84.00 85.57 -131.05
CA GLY A 595 84.00 87.04 -130.91
C GLY A 595 83.62 87.67 -132.23
N TRP A 596 82.65 88.59 -132.23
CA TRP A 596 82.20 89.34 -133.40
C TRP A 596 82.38 90.84 -133.20
#